data_AF-A0A0Q4R5C7-F1
#
_entry.id   AF-A0A0Q4R5C7-F1
#
_cell.length_a   1.000
_cell.length_b   1.000
_cell.length_c   1.000
_cell.angle_alpha   90.00
_cell.angle_beta   90.00
_cell.angle_gamma   90.00
#
_symmetry.space_group_name_H-M   'P 1'
#
loop_
_entity.id
_entity.type
_entity.pdbx_description
1 polymer ?
#
loop_
_entity_poly.entity_id
_entity_poly.type
_entity_poly.pdbx_seq_one_letter_code
_entity_poly.pdbx_strand_id
1 'polypeptide(L)'
;MLRAALRAVIVGVSVGTMLFGLFYAINAMSLRQPTAAMVNHVRLAFRHGDLDEDDYKRGDTRLGEHQFNDCLILAMAIDHRAEDRDLRISTSHAFPRMNDGMCRNLGIVAKDGFGARPIVFYHNYIHGHVTLTRFLLPRLRLDQIRALYKAIGIALVGLGLILGLWQLAKGRVQGAFWALMFFVLGRWFGLEAFGQSLGHGPSDIVFLGYALGLAFASARGGVGTRTLVASAAVYGGATIIFELLTGGIPLGLALLIGGLPFACADGVRIGRTVLLSVFAYCNAIITCCTIKLLLVAHVFGWGTVMRIGDQGAQRIAGVPATETAIPLGITAWVSRIWGQMTGLASGMAPLTMLVLETSVIAGIWGIVTIRRRSGGTIGVPLACLALSNAPIVLWMAVFAQHTIVHAWFMDRMFAWTIATGAAIFMIAVGSLHGTRWLETHAFRKPAFRLDDVATSNSS
;
A
#
# COMPACT_ATOMS: atom_id res chain seq x y z
N MET A 1 -11.23 14.10 24.35
CA MET A 1 -10.52 13.44 23.21
C MET A 1 -9.65 12.27 23.64
N LEU A 2 -8.79 12.43 24.67
CA LEU A 2 -7.83 11.43 25.15
C LEU A 2 -8.38 10.00 25.33
N ARG A 3 -9.49 9.82 26.06
CA ARG A 3 -10.11 8.49 26.27
C ARG A 3 -10.45 7.76 24.97
N ALA A 4 -10.85 8.48 23.92
CA ALA A 4 -11.18 7.86 22.64
C ALA A 4 -9.93 7.50 21.84
N ALA A 5 -8.90 8.33 21.88
CA ALA A 5 -7.60 8.01 21.30
C ALA A 5 -7.01 6.76 21.95
N LEU A 6 -7.04 6.67 23.28
CA LEU A 6 -6.59 5.48 24.03
C LEU A 6 -7.37 4.21 23.61
N ARG A 7 -8.69 4.30 23.44
CA ARG A 7 -9.49 3.18 22.92
C ARG A 7 -9.06 2.77 21.50
N ALA A 8 -8.81 3.72 20.61
CA ALA A 8 -8.34 3.42 19.26
C ALA A 8 -6.94 2.76 19.26
N VAL A 9 -6.05 3.20 20.15
CA VAL A 9 -4.74 2.56 20.39
C VAL A 9 -4.94 1.12 20.84
N ILE A 10 -5.78 0.88 21.86
CA ILE A 10 -6.07 -0.48 22.36
C ILE A 10 -6.62 -1.37 21.26
N VAL A 11 -7.54 -0.86 20.44
CA VAL A 11 -8.08 -1.60 19.27
C VAL A 11 -6.97 -1.93 18.28
N GLY A 12 -6.13 -0.96 17.93
CA GLY A 12 -4.97 -1.15 17.05
C GLY A 12 -4.01 -2.23 17.57
N VAL A 13 -3.63 -2.17 18.84
CA VAL A 13 -2.74 -3.13 19.49
C VAL A 13 -3.36 -4.53 19.54
N SER A 14 -4.63 -4.64 19.91
CA SER A 14 -5.32 -5.93 20.03
C SER A 14 -5.44 -6.61 18.66
N VAL A 15 -5.89 -5.86 17.64
CA VAL A 15 -6.02 -6.37 16.28
C VAL A 15 -4.65 -6.68 15.67
N GLY A 16 -3.65 -5.83 15.86
CA GLY A 16 -2.28 -6.07 15.40
C GLY A 16 -1.69 -7.35 16.00
N THR A 17 -1.83 -7.54 17.32
CA THR A 17 -1.41 -8.78 17.99
C THR A 17 -2.11 -10.00 17.44
N MET A 18 -3.44 -9.93 17.27
CA MET A 18 -4.24 -11.03 16.73
C MET A 18 -3.84 -11.39 15.29
N LEU A 19 -3.69 -10.39 14.41
CA LEU A 19 -3.31 -10.60 13.02
C LEU A 19 -1.88 -11.12 12.89
N PHE A 20 -0.93 -10.61 13.70
CA PHE A 20 0.43 -11.13 13.72
C PHE A 20 0.47 -12.58 14.22
N GLY A 21 -0.27 -12.89 15.28
CA GLY A 21 -0.39 -14.26 15.80
C GLY A 21 -0.99 -15.22 14.77
N LEU A 22 -2.05 -14.78 14.06
CA LEU A 22 -2.65 -15.53 12.96
C LEU A 22 -1.64 -15.74 11.82
N PHE A 23 -0.95 -14.69 11.40
CA PHE A 23 0.10 -14.78 10.39
C PHE A 23 1.21 -15.77 10.81
N TYR A 24 1.68 -15.69 12.06
CA TYR A 24 2.72 -16.58 12.59
C TYR A 24 2.27 -18.04 12.54
N ALA A 25 1.03 -18.34 12.94
CA ALA A 25 0.44 -19.68 12.88
C ALA A 25 0.30 -20.17 11.43
N ILE A 26 -0.20 -19.32 10.52
CA ILE A 26 -0.33 -19.62 9.10
C ILE A 26 1.05 -19.88 8.47
N ASN A 27 2.08 -19.08 8.80
CA ASN A 27 3.44 -19.29 8.31
C ASN A 27 4.01 -20.63 8.80
N ALA A 28 3.79 -21.00 10.07
CA ALA A 28 4.17 -22.31 10.60
C ALA A 28 3.51 -23.47 9.84
N MET A 29 2.24 -23.33 9.44
CA MET A 29 1.55 -24.31 8.61
C MET A 29 2.08 -24.34 7.17
N SER A 30 2.51 -23.19 6.63
CA SER A 30 3.06 -23.06 5.27
C SER A 30 4.41 -23.79 5.12
N LEU A 31 5.19 -23.91 6.19
CA LEU A 31 6.47 -24.62 6.19
C LEU A 31 6.33 -26.13 6.01
N ARG A 32 5.15 -26.69 6.28
CA ARG A 32 4.83 -28.11 6.10
C ARG A 32 4.44 -28.46 4.66
N GLN A 33 4.38 -27.48 3.77
CA GLN A 33 4.05 -27.72 2.36
C GLN A 33 5.22 -28.42 1.63
N PRO A 34 4.94 -29.27 0.62
CA PRO A 34 5.97 -30.09 -0.01
C PRO A 34 6.93 -29.26 -0.87
N THR A 35 8.17 -29.07 -0.39
CA THR A 35 9.22 -28.29 -1.05
C THR A 35 9.54 -28.81 -2.46
N ALA A 36 9.54 -30.13 -2.66
CA ALA A 36 9.82 -30.73 -3.97
C ALA A 36 8.81 -30.28 -5.05
N ALA A 37 7.53 -30.18 -4.70
CA ALA A 37 6.50 -29.69 -5.62
C ALA A 37 6.73 -28.22 -5.98
N MET A 38 7.06 -27.39 -4.98
CA MET A 38 7.36 -25.97 -5.18
C MET A 38 8.57 -25.76 -6.08
N VAL A 39 9.69 -26.46 -5.82
CA VAL A 39 10.90 -26.41 -6.66
C VAL A 39 10.59 -26.84 -8.10
N ASN A 40 9.78 -27.89 -8.28
CA ASN A 40 9.38 -28.33 -9.61
C ASN A 40 8.56 -27.27 -10.36
N HIS A 41 7.61 -26.60 -9.70
CA HIS A 41 6.86 -25.50 -10.33
C HIS A 41 7.73 -24.29 -10.66
N VAL A 42 8.72 -23.95 -9.84
CA VAL A 42 9.71 -22.90 -10.18
C VAL A 42 10.51 -23.31 -11.42
N ARG A 43 10.99 -24.54 -11.49
CA ARG A 43 11.73 -25.05 -12.65
C ARG A 43 10.88 -25.04 -13.93
N LEU A 44 9.62 -25.45 -13.83
CA LEU A 44 8.67 -25.40 -14.93
C LEU A 44 8.38 -23.96 -15.37
N ALA A 45 8.31 -23.01 -14.44
CA ALA A 45 8.09 -21.61 -14.76
C ALA A 45 9.23 -21.05 -15.65
N PHE A 46 10.50 -21.34 -15.35
CA PHE A 46 11.60 -20.98 -16.26
C PHE A 46 11.51 -21.69 -17.61
N ARG A 47 11.19 -22.99 -17.62
CA ARG A 47 11.07 -23.77 -18.88
C ARG A 47 9.97 -23.29 -19.79
N HIS A 48 8.83 -22.85 -19.23
CA HIS A 48 7.69 -22.35 -20.01
C HIS A 48 7.78 -20.85 -20.31
N GLY A 49 8.80 -20.15 -19.79
CA GLY A 49 8.91 -18.70 -19.93
C GLY A 49 7.89 -17.92 -19.10
N ASP A 50 7.39 -18.51 -18.00
CA ASP A 50 6.64 -17.83 -16.95
C ASP A 50 7.58 -17.14 -15.94
N LEU A 51 8.86 -17.47 -15.96
CA LEU A 51 9.96 -16.68 -15.40
C LEU A 51 11.04 -16.50 -16.46
N ASP A 52 11.82 -15.45 -16.30
CA ASP A 52 13.03 -15.20 -17.09
C ASP A 52 14.17 -14.85 -16.13
N GLU A 53 15.41 -14.88 -16.61
CA GLU A 53 16.59 -14.52 -15.83
C GLU A 53 16.70 -13.02 -15.56
N ASP A 54 15.99 -12.20 -16.34
CA ASP A 54 15.94 -10.75 -16.19
C ASP A 54 15.04 -10.30 -15.03
N ASP A 55 15.64 -9.61 -14.07
CA ASP A 55 14.97 -9.09 -12.87
C ASP A 55 13.92 -8.01 -13.16
N TYR A 56 14.10 -7.24 -14.22
CA TYR A 56 13.27 -6.10 -14.56
C TYR A 56 12.87 -6.12 -16.02
N LYS A 57 11.56 -6.06 -16.29
CA LYS A 57 11.01 -6.14 -17.64
C LYS A 57 10.06 -5.00 -17.93
N ARG A 58 10.63 -3.80 -18.13
CA ARG A 58 9.85 -2.59 -18.38
C ARG A 58 8.86 -2.81 -19.54
N GLY A 59 7.58 -2.54 -19.29
CA GLY A 59 6.49 -2.71 -20.25
C GLY A 59 5.93 -4.12 -20.37
N ASP A 60 6.51 -5.13 -19.71
CA ASP A 60 6.01 -6.50 -19.78
C ASP A 60 4.78 -6.67 -18.86
N THR A 61 3.60 -6.65 -19.45
CA THR A 61 2.32 -6.85 -18.75
C THR A 61 1.95 -8.32 -18.56
N ARG A 62 2.69 -9.26 -19.17
CA ARG A 62 2.48 -10.71 -19.03
C ARG A 62 3.22 -11.23 -17.81
N LEU A 63 4.52 -10.98 -17.71
CA LEU A 63 5.35 -11.39 -16.59
C LEU A 63 5.33 -10.37 -15.45
N GLY A 64 5.09 -9.10 -15.77
CA GLY A 64 5.22 -7.97 -14.86
C GLY A 64 6.60 -7.33 -14.91
N GLU A 65 6.64 -6.06 -14.53
CA GLU A 65 7.86 -5.26 -14.62
C GLU A 65 8.88 -5.59 -13.50
N HIS A 66 8.42 -6.20 -12.40
CA HIS A 66 9.23 -6.44 -11.19
C HIS A 66 9.45 -7.93 -10.86
N GLN A 67 10.15 -8.66 -11.72
CA GLN A 67 10.46 -10.07 -11.44
C GLN A 67 11.42 -10.26 -10.26
N PHE A 68 12.28 -9.28 -9.96
CA PHE A 68 13.20 -9.32 -8.83
C PHE A 68 12.51 -9.78 -7.53
N ASN A 69 11.40 -9.11 -7.16
CA ASN A 69 10.65 -9.45 -5.95
C ASN A 69 10.01 -10.84 -6.04
N ASP A 70 9.49 -11.21 -7.21
CA ASP A 70 8.89 -12.53 -7.41
C ASP A 70 9.93 -13.64 -7.23
N CYS A 71 11.10 -13.50 -7.86
CA CYS A 71 12.19 -14.44 -7.75
C CYS A 71 12.76 -14.51 -6.33
N LEU A 72 12.85 -13.38 -5.64
CA LEU A 72 13.23 -13.34 -4.22
C LEU A 72 12.21 -14.08 -3.35
N ILE A 73 10.91 -13.84 -3.55
CA ILE A 73 9.84 -14.52 -2.81
C ILE A 73 9.83 -16.02 -3.08
N LEU A 74 10.02 -16.44 -4.33
CA LEU A 74 10.11 -17.85 -4.70
C LEU A 74 11.34 -18.52 -4.10
N ALA A 75 12.51 -17.86 -4.12
CA ALA A 75 13.72 -18.36 -3.47
C ALA A 75 13.49 -18.57 -1.97
N MET A 76 12.89 -17.59 -1.30
CA MET A 76 12.52 -17.68 0.12
C MET A 76 11.46 -18.76 0.38
N ALA A 77 10.54 -18.97 -0.55
CA ALA A 77 9.48 -19.97 -0.43
C ALA A 77 10.02 -21.40 -0.51
N ILE A 78 11.03 -21.65 -1.37
CA ILE A 78 11.62 -22.99 -1.54
C ILE A 78 12.81 -23.27 -0.62
N ASP A 79 13.40 -22.24 0.03
CA ASP A 79 14.50 -22.44 0.99
C ASP A 79 13.96 -22.87 2.36
N HIS A 80 14.05 -24.18 2.63
CA HIS A 80 13.63 -24.82 3.88
C HIS A 80 14.84 -25.40 4.64
N ARG A 81 16.07 -24.91 4.38
CA ARG A 81 17.30 -25.48 4.97
C ARG A 81 17.50 -25.11 6.43
N ALA A 82 16.94 -23.99 6.88
CA ALA A 82 16.99 -23.55 8.27
C ALA A 82 15.93 -24.26 9.11
N GLU A 83 16.05 -24.18 10.43
CA GLU A 83 15.06 -24.74 11.34
C GLU A 83 13.71 -24.03 11.22
N ASP A 84 12.63 -24.79 11.36
CA ASP A 84 11.25 -24.28 11.33
C ASP A 84 11.02 -23.09 12.26
N ARG A 85 11.64 -23.11 13.46
CA ARG A 85 11.48 -22.03 14.45
C ARG A 85 12.00 -20.69 13.92
N ASP A 86 13.08 -20.72 13.14
CA ASP A 86 13.73 -19.55 12.57
C ASP A 86 12.91 -19.04 11.38
N LEU A 87 12.52 -19.96 10.49
CA LEU A 87 11.76 -19.67 9.26
C LEU A 87 10.35 -19.13 9.53
N ARG A 88 9.78 -19.40 10.71
CA ARG A 88 8.52 -18.78 11.16
C ARG A 88 8.65 -17.29 11.42
N ILE A 89 9.83 -16.86 11.85
CA ILE A 89 10.12 -15.47 12.19
C ILE A 89 10.67 -14.76 10.97
N SER A 90 11.72 -15.30 10.33
CA SER A 90 12.40 -14.69 9.19
C SER A 90 12.71 -15.74 8.14
N THR A 91 12.41 -15.43 6.89
CA THR A 91 12.71 -16.31 5.75
C THR A 91 14.21 -16.26 5.46
N SER A 92 14.77 -17.35 4.94
CA SER A 92 16.13 -17.35 4.43
C SER A 92 16.18 -16.94 2.96
N HIS A 93 17.21 -16.20 2.57
CA HIS A 93 17.59 -15.99 1.18
C HIS A 93 19.03 -16.46 1.00
N ALA A 94 19.30 -17.20 -0.07
CA ALA A 94 20.62 -17.82 -0.28
C ALA A 94 21.62 -16.91 -1.02
N PHE A 95 21.28 -15.64 -1.21
CA PHE A 95 22.00 -14.72 -2.10
C PHE A 95 22.56 -13.54 -1.30
N PRO A 96 23.83 -13.63 -0.84
CA PRO A 96 24.46 -12.57 -0.04
C PRO A 96 24.72 -11.30 -0.84
N ARG A 97 24.79 -11.36 -2.18
CA ARG A 97 24.86 -10.21 -3.08
C ARG A 97 23.64 -10.20 -3.99
N MET A 98 22.81 -9.17 -3.86
CA MET A 98 21.60 -9.01 -4.69
C MET A 98 21.90 -8.48 -6.10
N ASN A 99 23.17 -8.15 -6.41
CA ASN A 99 23.56 -7.56 -7.69
C ASN A 99 23.76 -8.59 -8.82
N ASP A 100 23.82 -9.89 -8.51
CA ASP A 100 24.14 -10.94 -9.49
C ASP A 100 22.90 -11.44 -10.28
N GLY A 101 21.79 -10.70 -10.22
CA GLY A 101 20.51 -11.07 -10.83
C GLY A 101 19.73 -12.06 -9.96
N MET A 102 18.64 -11.65 -9.33
CA MET A 102 17.85 -12.50 -8.43
C MET A 102 17.19 -13.66 -9.17
N CYS A 103 16.63 -13.42 -10.35
CA CYS A 103 15.96 -14.44 -11.13
C CYS A 103 16.91 -15.46 -11.74
N ARG A 104 18.05 -15.03 -12.30
CA ARG A 104 19.12 -15.94 -12.72
C ARG A 104 19.56 -16.87 -11.57
N ASN A 105 19.79 -16.30 -10.39
CA ASN A 105 20.18 -17.05 -9.21
C ASN A 105 19.11 -18.07 -8.76
N LEU A 106 17.83 -17.70 -8.81
CA LEU A 106 16.73 -18.64 -8.57
C LEU A 106 16.72 -19.78 -9.60
N GLY A 107 16.96 -19.48 -10.88
CA GLY A 107 17.05 -20.49 -11.94
C GLY A 107 18.12 -21.55 -11.65
N ILE A 108 19.31 -21.11 -11.23
CA ILE A 108 20.40 -22.01 -10.80
C ILE A 108 19.96 -22.85 -9.61
N VAL A 109 19.38 -22.25 -8.57
CA VAL A 109 18.91 -22.97 -7.38
C VAL A 109 17.80 -23.98 -7.71
N ALA A 110 16.87 -23.64 -8.59
CA ALA A 110 15.79 -24.54 -8.99
C ALA A 110 16.31 -25.74 -9.81
N LYS A 111 17.44 -25.59 -10.51
CA LYS A 111 18.07 -26.65 -11.29
C LYS A 111 18.98 -27.52 -10.42
N ASP A 112 19.92 -26.90 -9.71
CA ASP A 112 21.07 -27.55 -9.08
C ASP A 112 20.93 -27.65 -7.55
N GLY A 113 19.86 -27.08 -6.99
CA GLY A 113 19.68 -26.93 -5.55
C GLY A 113 20.50 -25.77 -4.97
N PHE A 114 20.39 -25.60 -3.65
CA PHE A 114 21.12 -24.52 -2.97
C PHE A 114 22.63 -24.77 -2.85
N GLY A 115 23.09 -26.02 -2.94
CA GLY A 115 24.50 -26.40 -2.79
C GLY A 115 25.07 -25.96 -1.44
N ALA A 116 26.33 -25.53 -1.43
CA ALA A 116 27.05 -25.04 -0.25
C ALA A 116 26.79 -23.55 0.09
N ARG A 117 25.77 -22.91 -0.51
CA ARG A 117 25.47 -21.48 -0.25
C ARG A 117 25.09 -21.27 1.21
N PRO A 118 25.50 -20.15 1.84
CA PRO A 118 25.14 -19.87 3.23
C PRO A 118 23.63 -19.69 3.40
N ILE A 119 23.16 -19.92 4.63
CA ILE A 119 21.82 -19.54 5.06
C ILE A 119 21.93 -18.12 5.59
N VAL A 120 21.30 -17.16 4.90
CA VAL A 120 21.19 -15.76 5.35
C VAL A 120 19.71 -15.46 5.56
N PHE A 121 19.36 -14.82 6.66
CA PHE A 121 17.97 -14.52 6.98
C PHE A 121 17.58 -13.09 6.58
N TYR A 122 16.41 -12.95 5.96
CA TYR A 122 15.87 -11.67 5.56
C TYR A 122 14.91 -11.11 6.62
N HIS A 123 15.46 -10.34 7.57
CA HIS A 123 14.71 -9.92 8.75
C HIS A 123 13.81 -8.68 8.55
N ASN A 124 14.05 -7.89 7.51
CA ASN A 124 13.51 -6.52 7.38
C ASN A 124 11.99 -6.44 7.24
N TYR A 125 11.33 -7.55 6.93
CA TYR A 125 9.90 -7.57 6.63
C TYR A 125 9.16 -8.69 7.36
N ILE A 126 7.84 -8.52 7.42
CA ILE A 126 6.90 -9.58 7.74
C ILE A 126 6.53 -10.20 6.39
N HIS A 127 7.02 -11.40 6.10
CA HIS A 127 6.97 -11.97 4.75
C HIS A 127 5.63 -12.68 4.46
N GLY A 128 4.53 -11.93 4.51
CA GLY A 128 3.19 -12.42 4.12
C GLY A 128 3.18 -13.02 2.72
N HIS A 129 3.88 -12.39 1.78
CA HIS A 129 4.01 -12.86 0.40
C HIS A 129 4.62 -14.26 0.29
N VAL A 130 5.67 -14.56 1.07
CA VAL A 130 6.32 -15.88 1.07
C VAL A 130 5.39 -16.93 1.67
N THR A 131 4.72 -16.59 2.77
CA THR A 131 3.76 -17.47 3.42
C THR A 131 2.62 -17.84 2.47
N LEU A 132 2.03 -16.85 1.80
CA LEU A 132 0.97 -17.07 0.80
C LEU A 132 1.49 -17.90 -0.38
N THR A 133 2.69 -17.58 -0.88
CA THR A 133 3.32 -18.33 -1.99
C THR A 133 3.56 -19.79 -1.62
N ARG A 134 4.03 -20.09 -0.41
CA ARG A 134 4.20 -21.48 0.07
C ARG A 134 2.90 -22.29 0.09
N PHE A 135 1.75 -21.65 0.32
CA PHE A 135 0.45 -22.33 0.24
C PHE A 135 -0.01 -22.55 -1.20
N LEU A 136 0.17 -21.57 -2.07
CA LEU A 136 -0.35 -21.61 -3.43
C LEU A 136 0.54 -22.44 -4.37
N LEU A 137 1.86 -22.27 -4.27
CA LEU A 137 2.82 -22.84 -5.20
C LEU A 137 2.84 -24.37 -5.27
N PRO A 138 2.51 -25.16 -4.22
CA PRO A 138 2.35 -26.61 -4.37
C PRO A 138 1.12 -27.02 -5.19
N ARG A 139 0.11 -26.14 -5.32
CA ARG A 139 -1.22 -26.47 -5.87
C ARG A 139 -1.46 -25.82 -7.23
N LEU A 140 -0.82 -24.68 -7.46
CA LEU A 140 -0.98 -23.85 -8.65
C LEU A 140 0.40 -23.62 -9.25
N ARG A 141 0.44 -23.58 -10.58
CA ARG A 141 1.60 -23.10 -11.32
C ARG A 141 1.77 -21.60 -11.10
N LEU A 142 2.98 -21.08 -11.34
CA LEU A 142 3.27 -19.66 -11.13
C LEU A 142 2.38 -18.75 -11.98
N ASP A 143 2.18 -19.07 -13.26
CA ASP A 143 1.30 -18.31 -14.16
C ASP A 143 -0.14 -18.23 -13.64
N GLN A 144 -0.63 -19.31 -13.03
CA GLN A 144 -1.96 -19.35 -12.42
C GLN A 144 -2.05 -18.47 -11.17
N ILE A 145 -1.02 -18.44 -10.33
CA ILE A 145 -0.96 -17.56 -9.14
C ILE A 145 -0.96 -16.10 -9.58
N ARG A 146 -0.10 -15.76 -10.54
CA ARG A 146 -0.01 -14.43 -11.14
C ARG A 146 -1.33 -13.99 -11.76
N ALA A 147 -1.96 -14.86 -12.55
CA ALA A 147 -3.27 -14.62 -13.14
C ALA A 147 -4.37 -14.44 -12.07
N LEU A 148 -4.33 -15.21 -10.99
CA LEU A 148 -5.27 -15.08 -9.87
C LEU A 148 -5.15 -13.71 -9.20
N TYR A 149 -3.94 -13.28 -8.82
CA TYR A 149 -3.74 -11.95 -8.21
C TYR A 149 -4.21 -10.83 -9.14
N LYS A 150 -3.84 -10.94 -10.42
CA LYS A 150 -4.26 -10.01 -11.44
C LYS A 150 -5.78 -9.93 -11.59
N ALA A 151 -6.45 -11.09 -11.66
CA ALA A 151 -7.89 -11.19 -11.80
C ALA A 151 -8.61 -10.61 -10.57
N ILE A 152 -8.12 -10.87 -9.36
CA ILE A 152 -8.66 -10.27 -8.13
C ILE A 152 -8.51 -8.75 -8.18
N GLY A 153 -7.33 -8.23 -8.53
CA GLY A 153 -7.10 -6.79 -8.67
C GLY A 153 -8.05 -6.12 -9.67
N ILE A 154 -8.19 -6.71 -10.87
CA ILE A 154 -9.13 -6.23 -11.90
C ILE A 154 -10.58 -6.28 -11.38
N ALA A 155 -10.99 -7.38 -10.74
CA ALA A 155 -12.34 -7.53 -10.21
C ALA A 155 -12.65 -6.49 -9.13
N LEU A 156 -11.72 -6.23 -8.21
CA LEU A 156 -11.88 -5.21 -7.17
C LEU A 156 -12.08 -3.81 -7.76
N VAL A 157 -11.28 -3.46 -8.78
CA VAL A 157 -11.41 -2.18 -9.48
C VAL A 157 -12.72 -2.08 -10.25
N GLY A 158 -13.07 -3.12 -11.02
CA GLY A 158 -14.31 -3.18 -11.79
C GLY A 158 -15.55 -3.07 -10.90
N LEU A 159 -15.59 -3.81 -9.79
CA LEU A 159 -16.66 -3.73 -8.79
C LEU A 159 -16.74 -2.34 -8.16
N GLY A 160 -15.59 -1.73 -7.84
CA GLY A 160 -15.53 -0.37 -7.31
C GLY A 160 -16.09 0.68 -8.28
N LEU A 161 -15.74 0.57 -9.56
CA LEU A 161 -16.25 1.44 -10.62
C LEU A 161 -17.77 1.26 -10.81
N ILE A 162 -18.24 0.02 -10.93
CA ILE A 162 -19.67 -0.32 -11.05
C ILE A 162 -20.44 0.26 -9.86
N LEU A 163 -19.93 0.08 -8.64
CA LEU A 163 -20.56 0.57 -7.43
C LEU A 163 -20.58 2.10 -7.36
N GLY A 164 -19.51 2.77 -7.78
CA GLY A 164 -19.46 4.23 -7.88
C GLY A 164 -20.49 4.78 -8.87
N LEU A 165 -20.56 4.19 -10.07
CA LEU A 165 -21.54 4.56 -11.09
C LEU A 165 -22.98 4.27 -10.63
N TRP A 166 -23.22 3.15 -9.97
CA TRP A 166 -24.53 2.82 -9.41
C TRP A 166 -24.96 3.81 -8.33
N GLN A 167 -24.05 4.21 -7.44
CA GLN A 167 -24.31 5.25 -6.45
C GLN A 167 -24.67 6.58 -7.13
N LEU A 168 -23.94 6.95 -8.18
CA LEU A 168 -24.20 8.16 -8.94
C LEU A 168 -25.58 8.11 -9.62
N ALA A 169 -25.95 6.97 -10.22
CA ALA A 169 -27.27 6.75 -10.81
C ALA A 169 -28.41 6.85 -9.78
N LYS A 170 -28.12 6.54 -8.50
CA LYS A 170 -29.03 6.76 -7.37
C LYS A 170 -29.00 8.18 -6.80
N GLY A 171 -28.33 9.11 -7.47
CA GLY A 171 -28.21 10.50 -7.04
C GLY A 171 -27.25 10.74 -5.88
N ARG A 172 -26.38 9.76 -5.55
CA ARG A 172 -25.40 9.90 -4.46
C ARG A 172 -24.08 10.44 -4.97
N VAL A 173 -23.75 11.65 -4.53
CA VAL A 173 -22.54 12.40 -4.94
C VAL A 173 -21.25 11.64 -4.67
N GLN A 174 -21.20 10.88 -3.56
CA GLN A 174 -20.04 10.05 -3.20
C GLN A 174 -19.71 9.02 -4.27
N GLY A 175 -20.71 8.60 -5.07
CA GLY A 175 -20.52 7.71 -6.20
C GLY A 175 -19.55 8.26 -7.26
N ALA A 176 -19.56 9.57 -7.52
CA ALA A 176 -18.64 10.20 -8.46
C ALA A 176 -17.18 10.13 -7.97
N PHE A 177 -16.95 10.34 -6.66
CA PHE A 177 -15.63 10.17 -6.06
C PHE A 177 -15.12 8.74 -6.22
N TRP A 178 -15.93 7.73 -5.84
CA TRP A 178 -15.52 6.34 -5.93
C TRP A 178 -15.29 5.89 -7.38
N ALA A 179 -16.19 6.26 -8.30
CA ALA A 179 -16.03 5.95 -9.72
C ALA A 179 -14.73 6.54 -10.29
N LEU A 180 -14.45 7.83 -10.02
CA LEU A 180 -13.21 8.48 -10.43
C LEU A 180 -11.98 7.81 -9.80
N MET A 181 -12.01 7.55 -8.49
CA MET A 181 -10.88 6.94 -7.79
C MET A 181 -10.57 5.56 -8.38
N PHE A 182 -11.56 4.70 -8.56
CA PHE A 182 -11.34 3.37 -9.14
C PHE A 182 -10.95 3.44 -10.62
N PHE A 183 -11.48 4.40 -11.39
CA PHE A 183 -11.01 4.65 -12.75
C PHE A 183 -9.52 5.02 -12.78
N VAL A 184 -9.11 5.96 -11.93
CA VAL A 184 -7.71 6.39 -11.83
C VAL A 184 -6.82 5.25 -11.37
N LEU A 185 -7.24 4.47 -10.37
CA LEU A 185 -6.49 3.30 -9.93
C LEU A 185 -6.39 2.25 -11.04
N GLY A 186 -7.47 2.01 -11.78
CA GLY A 186 -7.48 1.07 -12.91
C GLY A 186 -6.44 1.41 -13.97
N ARG A 187 -6.20 2.70 -14.21
CA ARG A 187 -5.27 3.16 -15.27
C ARG A 187 -3.85 3.45 -14.78
N TRP A 188 -3.71 4.13 -13.64
CA TRP A 188 -2.43 4.68 -13.17
C TRP A 188 -1.89 3.98 -11.93
N PHE A 189 -2.60 3.04 -11.29
CA PHE A 189 -2.03 2.32 -10.14
C PHE A 189 -0.98 1.27 -10.54
N GLY A 190 -0.70 1.12 -11.83
CA GLY A 190 0.23 0.12 -12.35
C GLY A 190 -0.29 -1.31 -12.25
N LEU A 191 -1.61 -1.53 -12.19
CA LEU A 191 -2.18 -2.89 -12.13
C LEU A 191 -1.73 -3.74 -13.31
N GLU A 192 -1.55 -3.14 -14.50
CA GLU A 192 -0.99 -3.75 -15.71
C GLU A 192 0.41 -4.37 -15.51
N ALA A 193 1.28 -3.65 -14.82
CA ALA A 193 2.69 -3.96 -14.61
C ALA A 193 2.97 -4.77 -13.33
N PHE A 194 2.18 -4.55 -12.28
CA PHE A 194 2.48 -5.00 -10.92
C PHE A 194 1.43 -5.92 -10.31
N GLY A 195 0.19 -5.91 -10.81
CA GLY A 195 -0.92 -6.64 -10.19
C GLY A 195 -0.74 -8.17 -10.18
N GLN A 196 0.10 -8.69 -11.07
CA GLN A 196 0.49 -10.10 -11.15
C GLN A 196 1.70 -10.45 -10.27
N SER A 197 2.47 -9.47 -9.80
CA SER A 197 3.69 -9.73 -9.02
C SER A 197 3.33 -10.38 -7.68
N LEU A 198 4.14 -11.37 -7.27
CA LEU A 198 4.04 -11.99 -5.96
C LEU A 198 4.33 -11.01 -4.82
N GLY A 199 5.12 -9.97 -5.07
CA GLY A 199 5.49 -8.96 -4.07
C GLY A 199 4.59 -7.72 -4.05
N HIS A 200 3.87 -7.42 -5.14
CA HIS A 200 2.96 -6.25 -5.20
C HIS A 200 1.49 -6.66 -5.17
N GLY A 201 1.10 -7.71 -5.88
CA GLY A 201 -0.30 -8.14 -6.03
C GLY A 201 -1.04 -8.30 -4.71
N PRO A 202 -0.52 -9.06 -3.72
CA PRO A 202 -1.18 -9.18 -2.41
C PRO A 202 -1.35 -7.85 -1.67
N SER A 203 -0.35 -6.96 -1.74
CA SER A 203 -0.43 -5.61 -1.15
C SER A 203 -1.50 -4.75 -1.84
N ASP A 204 -1.54 -4.80 -3.18
CA ASP A 204 -2.53 -4.11 -4.00
C ASP A 204 -3.95 -4.61 -3.69
N ILE A 205 -4.14 -5.92 -3.50
CA ILE A 205 -5.42 -6.54 -3.13
C ILE A 205 -5.87 -6.05 -1.75
N VAL A 206 -4.97 -5.92 -0.78
CA VAL A 206 -5.29 -5.37 0.55
C VAL A 206 -5.75 -3.92 0.44
N PHE A 207 -5.04 -3.08 -0.32
CA PHE A 207 -5.39 -1.68 -0.56
C PHE A 207 -6.75 -1.54 -1.28
N LEU A 208 -6.91 -2.22 -2.42
CA LEU A 208 -8.12 -2.15 -3.24
C LEU A 208 -9.33 -2.76 -2.53
N GLY A 209 -9.13 -3.85 -1.79
CA GLY A 209 -10.18 -4.48 -0.99
C GLY A 209 -10.70 -3.56 0.10
N TYR A 210 -9.81 -2.84 0.79
CA TYR A 210 -10.23 -1.85 1.79
C TYR A 210 -10.93 -0.65 1.14
N ALA A 211 -10.41 -0.13 0.02
CA ALA A 211 -11.06 0.93 -0.73
C ALA A 211 -12.48 0.55 -1.20
N LEU A 212 -12.66 -0.69 -1.68
CA LEU A 212 -13.96 -1.22 -2.07
C LEU A 212 -14.90 -1.35 -0.87
N GLY A 213 -14.39 -1.78 0.29
CA GLY A 213 -15.14 -1.82 1.54
C GLY A 213 -15.67 -0.43 1.96
N LEU A 214 -14.86 0.62 1.81
CA LEU A 214 -15.29 2.01 2.05
C LEU A 214 -16.35 2.46 1.03
N ALA A 215 -16.17 2.13 -0.25
CA ALA A 215 -17.15 2.42 -1.28
C ALA A 215 -18.49 1.72 -1.02
N PHE A 216 -18.46 0.46 -0.55
CA PHE A 216 -19.64 -0.30 -0.15
C PHE A 216 -20.32 0.28 1.09
N ALA A 217 -19.54 0.69 2.09
CA ALA A 217 -20.08 1.40 3.24
C ALA A 217 -20.79 2.69 2.81
N SER A 218 -20.18 3.49 1.94
CA SER A 218 -20.79 4.68 1.34
C SER A 218 -22.11 4.36 0.62
N ALA A 219 -22.11 3.28 -0.17
CA ALA A 219 -23.27 2.75 -0.87
C ALA A 219 -24.40 2.25 0.05
N ARG A 220 -24.15 2.05 1.36
CA ARG A 220 -25.15 1.66 2.35
C ARG A 220 -25.60 2.81 3.26
N GLY A 221 -25.15 4.04 3.02
CA GLY A 221 -25.44 5.19 3.88
C GLY A 221 -24.37 5.44 4.96
N GLY A 222 -23.22 4.78 4.85
CA GLY A 222 -22.08 4.93 5.72
C GLY A 222 -22.09 4.00 6.94
N VAL A 223 -20.98 4.02 7.67
CA VAL A 223 -20.78 3.23 8.89
C VAL A 223 -20.33 4.10 10.06
N GLY A 224 -20.55 3.61 11.28
CA GLY A 224 -20.20 4.31 12.52
C GLY A 224 -18.70 4.27 12.84
N THR A 225 -18.27 5.18 13.72
CA THR A 225 -16.87 5.34 14.15
C THR A 225 -16.22 4.04 14.63
N ARG A 226 -16.93 3.22 15.43
CA ARG A 226 -16.35 1.99 16.00
C ARG A 226 -15.95 0.99 14.90
N THR A 227 -16.84 0.78 13.93
CA THR A 227 -16.59 -0.11 12.79
C THR A 227 -15.44 0.40 11.94
N LEU A 228 -15.40 1.71 11.66
CA LEU A 228 -14.31 2.32 10.90
C LEU A 228 -12.95 2.16 11.59
N VAL A 229 -12.87 2.45 12.89
CA VAL A 229 -11.65 2.28 13.70
C VAL A 229 -11.18 0.83 13.72
N ALA A 230 -12.09 -0.13 13.93
CA ALA A 230 -11.74 -1.55 13.91
C ALA A 230 -11.28 -2.01 12.52
N SER A 231 -11.99 -1.60 11.45
CA SER A 231 -11.62 -1.92 10.08
C SER A 231 -10.26 -1.32 9.68
N ALA A 232 -9.95 -0.11 10.15
CA ALA A 232 -8.66 0.55 9.91
C ALA A 232 -7.51 -0.17 10.64
N ALA A 233 -7.75 -0.71 11.84
CA ALA A 233 -6.77 -1.57 12.52
C ALA A 233 -6.50 -2.87 11.74
N VAL A 234 -7.55 -3.53 11.24
CA VAL A 234 -7.41 -4.75 10.42
C VAL A 234 -6.64 -4.43 9.15
N TYR A 235 -6.99 -3.33 8.50
CA TYR A 235 -6.31 -2.83 7.32
C TYR A 235 -4.82 -2.57 7.58
N GLY A 236 -4.47 -1.88 8.68
CA GLY A 236 -3.08 -1.60 9.04
C GLY A 236 -2.26 -2.86 9.29
N GLY A 237 -2.81 -3.84 10.02
CA GLY A 237 -2.14 -5.12 10.23
C GLY A 237 -1.95 -5.91 8.93
N ALA A 238 -2.96 -5.93 8.05
CA ALA A 238 -2.86 -6.56 6.74
C ALA A 238 -1.83 -5.86 5.84
N THR A 239 -1.80 -4.52 5.83
CA THR A 239 -0.83 -3.73 5.05
C THR A 239 0.60 -4.13 5.41
N ILE A 240 0.98 -4.09 6.69
CA ILE A 240 2.38 -4.37 7.08
C ILE A 240 2.79 -5.84 6.87
N ILE A 241 1.85 -6.79 6.92
CA ILE A 241 2.11 -8.20 6.60
C ILE A 241 2.47 -8.38 5.12
N PHE A 242 1.95 -7.51 4.24
CA PHE A 242 2.21 -7.53 2.80
C PHE A 242 2.96 -6.27 2.34
N GLU A 243 3.82 -5.70 3.18
CA GLU A 243 4.60 -4.51 2.86
C GLU A 243 6.08 -4.86 2.68
N LEU A 244 6.64 -4.50 1.52
CA LEU A 244 8.08 -4.58 1.22
C LEU A 244 8.70 -3.17 1.07
N LEU A 245 8.07 -2.17 1.69
CA LEU A 245 8.26 -0.72 1.44
C LEU A 245 7.98 -0.35 -0.01
N THR A 246 6.94 -0.93 -0.59
CA THR A 246 6.41 -0.60 -1.92
C THR A 246 5.46 0.58 -1.92
N GLY A 247 5.12 1.12 -0.74
CA GLY A 247 4.29 2.32 -0.59
C GLY A 247 2.87 2.06 -0.09
N GLY A 248 2.56 0.83 0.34
CA GLY A 248 1.26 0.48 0.92
C GLY A 248 0.93 1.26 2.20
N ILE A 249 1.91 1.51 3.07
CA ILE A 249 1.74 2.31 4.30
C ILE A 249 1.26 3.75 3.99
N PRO A 250 2.01 4.58 3.23
CA PRO A 250 1.59 5.95 2.95
C PRO A 250 0.30 6.01 2.11
N LEU A 251 0.09 5.09 1.16
CA LEU A 251 -1.17 4.99 0.43
C LEU A 251 -2.36 4.63 1.34
N GLY A 252 -2.17 3.71 2.28
CA GLY A 252 -3.21 3.34 3.24
C GLY A 252 -3.59 4.49 4.15
N LEU A 253 -2.61 5.29 4.61
CA LEU A 253 -2.87 6.52 5.34
C LEU A 253 -3.61 7.56 4.47
N ALA A 254 -3.20 7.71 3.21
CA ALA A 254 -3.86 8.61 2.28
C ALA A 254 -5.34 8.22 2.08
N LEU A 255 -5.63 6.94 1.87
CA LEU A 255 -6.99 6.41 1.75
C LEU A 255 -7.82 6.60 3.04
N LEU A 256 -7.23 6.39 4.22
CA LEU A 256 -7.91 6.63 5.49
C LEU A 256 -8.19 8.11 5.74
N ILE A 257 -7.31 9.00 5.29
CA ILE A 257 -7.52 10.44 5.46
C ILE A 257 -8.53 10.94 4.44
N GLY A 258 -8.34 10.66 3.14
CA GLY A 258 -9.17 11.24 2.08
C GLY A 258 -10.41 10.42 1.68
N GLY A 259 -10.35 9.08 1.73
CA GLY A 259 -11.45 8.20 1.32
C GLY A 259 -12.46 7.90 2.43
N LEU A 260 -11.99 7.64 3.66
CA LEU A 260 -12.84 7.30 4.81
C LEU A 260 -13.96 8.32 5.13
N PRO A 261 -13.76 9.65 4.99
CA PRO A 261 -14.83 10.64 5.15
C PRO A 261 -16.10 10.32 4.34
N PHE A 262 -15.94 9.75 3.14
CA PHE A 262 -17.05 9.41 2.25
C PHE A 262 -17.79 8.12 2.64
N ALA A 263 -17.25 7.35 3.59
CA ALA A 263 -17.85 6.14 4.16
C ALA A 263 -18.47 6.37 5.55
N CYS A 264 -18.40 7.59 6.10
CA CYS A 264 -18.95 7.90 7.41
C CYS A 264 -20.48 8.05 7.36
N ALA A 265 -21.17 7.37 8.27
CA ALA A 265 -22.61 7.55 8.46
C ALA A 265 -22.96 9.00 8.87
N ASP A 266 -24.24 9.34 8.79
CA ASP A 266 -24.74 10.63 9.27
C ASP A 266 -24.62 10.75 10.78
N GLY A 267 -24.42 11.99 11.27
CA GLY A 267 -24.13 12.28 12.68
C GLY A 267 -22.73 11.91 13.17
N VAL A 268 -21.93 11.18 12.37
CA VAL A 268 -20.53 10.88 12.72
C VAL A 268 -19.66 12.14 12.63
N ARG A 269 -18.89 12.41 13.68
CA ARG A 269 -17.85 13.45 13.67
C ARG A 269 -16.67 12.97 12.82
N ILE A 270 -16.66 13.39 11.54
CA ILE A 270 -15.72 12.91 10.52
C ILE A 270 -14.26 13.09 10.93
N GLY A 271 -13.83 14.31 11.27
CA GLY A 271 -12.42 14.59 11.59
C GLY A 271 -11.92 13.76 12.79
N ARG A 272 -12.76 13.60 13.82
CA ARG A 272 -12.45 12.72 14.96
C ARG A 272 -12.35 11.26 14.52
N THR A 273 -13.26 10.79 13.67
CA THR A 273 -13.29 9.40 13.22
C THR A 273 -12.08 9.05 12.34
N VAL A 274 -11.70 9.95 11.43
CA VAL A 274 -10.46 9.84 10.64
C VAL A 274 -9.26 9.73 11.56
N LEU A 275 -9.10 10.66 12.52
CA LEU A 275 -7.97 10.66 13.44
C LEU A 275 -7.89 9.38 14.29
N LEU A 276 -9.02 8.90 14.82
CA LEU A 276 -9.06 7.64 15.57
C LEU A 276 -8.74 6.43 14.67
N SER A 277 -9.18 6.44 13.42
CA SER A 277 -8.91 5.35 12.46
C SER A 277 -7.43 5.32 12.07
N VAL A 278 -6.82 6.50 11.85
CA VAL A 278 -5.37 6.65 11.64
C VAL A 278 -4.58 6.14 12.84
N PHE A 279 -4.97 6.50 14.08
CA PHE A 279 -4.30 5.97 15.26
C PHE A 279 -4.41 4.44 15.34
N ALA A 280 -5.57 3.87 15.09
CA ALA A 280 -5.75 2.41 15.13
C ALA A 280 -4.94 1.69 14.04
N TYR A 281 -4.92 2.23 12.82
CA TYR A 281 -4.10 1.74 11.70
C TYR A 281 -2.60 1.76 12.04
N CYS A 282 -2.07 2.90 12.47
CA CYS A 282 -0.65 3.04 12.83
C CYS A 282 -0.27 2.13 14.00
N ASN A 283 -1.12 2.02 15.02
CA ASN A 283 -0.83 1.15 16.17
C ASN A 283 -0.87 -0.34 15.81
N ALA A 284 -1.75 -0.76 14.88
CA ALA A 284 -1.72 -2.13 14.38
C ALA A 284 -0.40 -2.43 13.65
N ILE A 285 0.08 -1.52 12.81
CA ILE A 285 1.38 -1.62 12.12
C ILE A 285 2.52 -1.71 13.13
N ILE A 286 2.62 -0.74 14.03
CA ILE A 286 3.67 -0.66 15.06
C ILE A 286 3.66 -1.94 15.90
N THR A 287 2.49 -2.44 16.29
CA THR A 287 2.37 -3.68 17.07
C THR A 287 2.94 -4.88 16.32
N CYS A 288 2.58 -5.06 15.04
CA CYS A 288 3.13 -6.16 14.23
C CYS A 288 4.66 -6.04 14.09
N CYS A 289 5.18 -4.85 13.82
CA CYS A 289 6.62 -4.60 13.76
C CYS A 289 7.32 -4.88 15.09
N THR A 290 6.76 -4.42 16.20
CA THR A 290 7.32 -4.65 17.54
C THR A 290 7.37 -6.13 17.87
N ILE A 291 6.27 -6.88 17.65
CA ILE A 291 6.27 -8.33 17.89
C ILE A 291 7.32 -9.02 17.00
N LYS A 292 7.39 -8.66 15.71
CA LYS A 292 8.44 -9.15 14.80
C LYS A 292 9.84 -8.89 15.33
N LEU A 293 10.15 -7.66 15.75
CA LEU A 293 11.48 -7.28 16.24
C LEU A 293 11.82 -7.97 17.57
N LEU A 294 10.84 -8.13 18.47
CA LEU A 294 11.03 -8.88 19.71
C LEU A 294 11.33 -10.36 19.45
N LEU A 295 10.63 -10.99 18.50
CA LEU A 295 10.92 -12.36 18.07
C LEU A 295 12.30 -12.47 17.42
N VAL A 296 12.70 -11.48 16.61
CA VAL A 296 14.04 -11.44 16.03
C VAL A 296 15.11 -11.29 17.10
N ALA A 297 14.92 -10.38 18.06
CA ALA A 297 15.84 -10.20 19.19
C ALA A 297 15.99 -11.48 20.00
N HIS A 298 14.87 -12.17 20.24
CA HIS A 298 14.84 -13.40 21.04
C HIS A 298 15.57 -14.56 20.36
N VAL A 299 15.40 -14.75 19.05
CA VAL A 299 15.94 -15.91 18.32
C VAL A 299 17.30 -15.63 17.67
N PHE A 300 17.50 -14.45 17.09
CA PHE A 300 18.70 -14.07 16.34
C PHE A 300 19.60 -13.06 17.06
N GLY A 301 19.24 -12.67 18.29
CA GLY A 301 20.00 -11.74 19.13
C GLY A 301 19.82 -10.27 18.79
N TRP A 302 20.15 -9.41 19.75
CA TRP A 302 20.00 -7.95 19.63
C TRP A 302 20.85 -7.34 18.50
N GLY A 303 22.04 -7.90 18.24
CA GLY A 303 22.90 -7.45 17.13
C GLY A 303 22.21 -7.52 15.76
N THR A 304 21.30 -8.49 15.57
CA THR A 304 20.49 -8.58 14.34
C THR A 304 19.46 -7.45 14.26
N VAL A 305 18.84 -7.07 15.38
CA VAL A 305 17.92 -5.92 15.44
C VAL A 305 18.65 -4.62 15.12
N MET A 306 19.86 -4.42 15.66
CA MET A 306 20.65 -3.24 15.37
C MET A 306 20.98 -3.14 13.87
N ARG A 307 21.35 -4.25 13.21
CA ARG A 307 21.57 -4.28 11.75
C ARG A 307 20.31 -3.93 10.94
N ILE A 308 19.12 -4.35 11.38
CA ILE A 308 17.86 -3.93 10.75
C ILE A 308 17.69 -2.41 10.92
N GLY A 309 17.99 -1.90 12.12
CA GLY A 309 18.03 -0.47 12.42
C GLY A 309 18.97 0.29 11.49
N ASP A 310 20.20 -0.19 11.30
CA ASP A 310 21.21 0.42 10.43
C ASP A 310 20.74 0.45 8.96
N GLN A 311 20.14 -0.65 8.47
CA GLN A 311 19.56 -0.70 7.13
C GLN A 311 18.36 0.24 6.97
N GLY A 312 17.54 0.37 8.02
CA GLY A 312 16.47 1.36 8.09
C GLY A 312 17.02 2.79 8.04
N ALA A 313 18.08 3.07 8.80
CA ALA A 313 18.75 4.36 8.81
C ALA A 313 19.36 4.68 7.45
N GLN A 314 19.97 3.72 6.73
CA GLN A 314 20.45 3.93 5.36
C GLN A 314 19.32 4.33 4.38
N ARG A 315 18.12 3.78 4.55
CA ARG A 315 16.94 4.13 3.74
C ARG A 315 16.40 5.53 4.03
N ILE A 316 16.63 6.04 5.24
CA ILE A 316 16.16 7.36 5.71
C ILE A 316 17.22 8.45 5.45
N ALA A 317 18.43 8.22 5.96
CA ALA A 317 19.44 9.25 6.18
C ALA A 317 20.18 9.70 4.92
N GLY A 318 19.77 9.25 3.73
CA GLY A 318 20.52 9.50 2.50
C GLY A 318 21.93 8.90 2.52
N VAL A 319 22.25 8.09 3.55
CA VAL A 319 23.55 7.46 3.70
C VAL A 319 23.64 6.38 2.61
N PRO A 320 24.60 6.49 1.68
CA PRO A 320 24.72 5.54 0.59
C PRO A 320 24.92 4.12 1.14
N ALA A 321 24.06 3.19 0.73
CA ALA A 321 24.26 1.77 1.02
C ALA A 321 25.42 1.16 0.20
N THR A 322 25.93 1.90 -0.78
CA THR A 322 27.01 1.54 -1.69
C THR A 322 28.02 2.68 -1.76
N GLU A 323 29.30 2.40 -2.04
CA GLU A 323 30.37 3.39 -2.14
C GLU A 323 30.07 4.56 -3.09
N THR A 324 29.17 4.37 -4.06
CA THR A 324 28.65 5.45 -4.91
C THR A 324 27.49 6.16 -4.23
N ALA A 325 27.79 7.28 -3.55
CA ALA A 325 26.78 8.20 -3.06
C ALA A 325 25.91 8.69 -4.22
N ILE A 326 24.61 8.34 -4.20
CA ILE A 326 23.66 9.04 -5.07
C ILE A 326 23.59 10.46 -4.53
N PRO A 327 23.89 11.49 -5.33
CA PRO A 327 23.83 12.86 -4.85
C PRO A 327 22.41 13.17 -4.38
N LEU A 328 22.25 13.50 -3.10
CA LEU A 328 20.95 13.80 -2.46
C LEU A 328 20.42 15.20 -2.81
N GLY A 329 20.90 15.81 -3.90
CA GLY A 329 20.43 17.11 -4.34
C GLY A 329 18.97 17.05 -4.80
N ILE A 330 18.19 18.11 -4.53
CA ILE A 330 16.81 18.23 -5.01
C ILE A 330 16.73 18.01 -6.53
N THR A 331 17.72 18.48 -7.29
CA THR A 331 17.81 18.28 -8.75
C THR A 331 17.99 16.81 -9.13
N ALA A 332 18.82 16.07 -8.42
CA ALA A 332 19.01 14.63 -8.61
C ALA A 332 17.75 13.85 -8.22
N TRP A 333 17.10 14.23 -7.12
CA TRP A 333 15.83 13.66 -6.69
C TRP A 333 14.71 13.88 -7.73
N VAL A 334 14.54 15.13 -8.19
CA VAL A 334 13.57 15.49 -9.23
C VAL A 334 13.87 14.74 -10.52
N SER A 335 15.11 14.77 -11.01
CA SER A 335 15.46 14.09 -12.27
C SER A 335 15.29 12.57 -12.19
N ARG A 336 15.55 11.95 -11.04
CA ARG A 336 15.35 10.51 -10.84
C ARG A 336 13.88 10.13 -10.79
N ILE A 337 13.07 10.86 -10.01
CA ILE A 337 11.63 10.63 -9.99
C ILE A 337 11.05 10.88 -11.36
N TRP A 338 11.44 12.00 -12.00
CA TRP A 338 10.96 12.37 -13.32
C TRP A 338 11.30 11.34 -14.39
N GLY A 339 12.56 10.90 -14.42
CA GLY A 339 13.04 9.90 -15.37
C GLY A 339 12.53 8.48 -15.09
N GLN A 340 11.92 8.23 -13.93
CA GLN A 340 11.43 6.91 -13.53
C GLN A 340 9.91 6.83 -13.33
N MET A 341 9.13 7.86 -13.67
CA MET A 341 7.65 7.79 -13.63
C MET A 341 7.04 6.90 -14.75
N THR A 342 7.72 5.82 -15.09
CA THR A 342 7.26 4.84 -16.08
C THR A 342 6.33 3.79 -15.48
N GLY A 343 6.31 3.62 -14.15
CA GLY A 343 5.45 2.63 -13.48
C GLY A 343 3.96 3.00 -13.51
N LEU A 344 3.64 4.30 -13.56
CA LEU A 344 2.28 4.82 -13.72
C LEU A 344 1.69 4.59 -15.11
N ALA A 345 2.52 4.62 -16.15
CA ALA A 345 2.15 4.29 -17.53
C ALA A 345 3.41 3.95 -18.32
N SER A 346 3.60 2.66 -18.59
CA SER A 346 4.83 2.17 -19.22
C SER A 346 5.03 2.79 -20.60
N GLY A 347 6.20 3.38 -20.83
CA GLY A 347 6.53 4.08 -22.07
C GLY A 347 5.86 5.45 -22.27
N MET A 348 5.03 5.93 -21.34
CA MET A 348 4.25 7.17 -21.48
C MET A 348 4.52 8.20 -20.36
N ALA A 349 5.76 8.28 -19.86
CA ALA A 349 6.13 9.19 -18.77
C ALA A 349 5.69 10.66 -18.98
N PRO A 350 5.79 11.27 -20.18
CA PRO A 350 5.28 12.63 -20.39
C PRO A 350 3.77 12.78 -20.16
N LEU A 351 2.98 11.78 -20.54
CA LEU A 351 1.53 11.79 -20.31
C LEU A 351 1.22 11.65 -18.81
N THR A 352 1.91 10.75 -18.12
CA THR A 352 1.80 10.61 -16.66
C THR A 352 2.05 11.94 -15.97
N MET A 353 3.12 12.63 -16.35
CA MET A 353 3.47 13.93 -15.78
C MET A 353 2.41 14.98 -16.04
N LEU A 354 1.96 15.10 -17.29
CA LEU A 354 0.89 16.03 -17.66
C LEU A 354 -0.37 15.78 -16.82
N VAL A 355 -0.78 14.52 -16.65
CA VAL A 355 -1.96 14.16 -15.84
C VAL A 355 -1.74 14.49 -14.36
N LEU A 356 -0.56 14.21 -13.81
CA LEU A 356 -0.24 14.51 -12.43
C LEU A 356 -0.24 16.02 -12.17
N GLU A 357 0.46 16.79 -12.99
CA GLU A 357 0.56 18.25 -12.90
C GLU A 357 -0.82 18.91 -13.04
N THR A 358 -1.59 18.53 -14.06
CA THR A 358 -2.95 19.05 -14.26
C THR A 358 -3.85 18.70 -13.09
N SER A 359 -3.74 17.49 -12.52
CA SER A 359 -4.51 17.10 -11.33
C SER A 359 -4.15 17.93 -10.09
N VAL A 360 -2.86 18.22 -9.87
CA VAL A 360 -2.41 19.07 -8.76
C VAL A 360 -2.93 20.51 -8.95
N ILE A 361 -2.75 21.09 -10.14
CA ILE A 361 -3.22 22.45 -10.46
C ILE A 361 -4.74 22.54 -10.31
N ALA A 362 -5.48 21.59 -10.87
CA ALA A 362 -6.94 21.53 -10.78
C ALA A 362 -7.43 21.37 -9.33
N GLY A 363 -6.75 20.55 -8.53
CA GLY A 363 -7.02 20.39 -7.10
C GLY A 363 -6.81 21.69 -6.32
N ILE A 364 -5.68 22.38 -6.54
CA ILE A 364 -5.38 23.68 -5.91
C ILE A 364 -6.45 24.71 -6.29
N TRP A 365 -6.76 24.82 -7.59
CA TRP A 365 -7.82 25.70 -8.08
C TRP A 365 -9.17 25.38 -7.42
N GLY A 366 -9.50 24.09 -7.27
CA GLY A 366 -10.74 23.65 -6.65
C GLY A 366 -10.84 24.05 -5.18
N ILE A 367 -9.76 23.88 -4.41
CA ILE A 367 -9.68 24.33 -3.00
C ILE A 367 -9.90 25.85 -2.92
N VAL A 368 -9.19 26.64 -3.74
CA VAL A 368 -9.28 28.10 -3.73
C VAL A 368 -10.70 28.55 -4.08
N THR A 369 -11.32 27.93 -5.08
CA THR A 369 -12.67 28.25 -5.54
C THR A 369 -13.71 27.99 -4.45
N ILE A 370 -13.65 26.81 -3.81
CA ILE A 370 -14.57 26.44 -2.73
C ILE A 370 -14.38 27.37 -1.52
N ARG A 371 -13.13 27.69 -1.16
CA ARG A 371 -12.83 28.63 -0.07
C ARG A 371 -13.41 30.01 -0.32
N ARG A 372 -13.24 30.56 -1.53
CA ARG A 372 -13.77 31.90 -1.88
C ARG A 372 -15.29 31.95 -1.79
N ARG A 373 -15.99 30.90 -2.23
CA ARG A 373 -17.47 30.86 -2.22
C ARG A 373 -18.07 30.58 -0.84
N SER A 374 -17.36 29.86 0.01
CA SER A 374 -17.84 29.44 1.34
C SER A 374 -17.45 30.42 2.46
N GLY A 375 -17.11 31.67 2.13
CA GLY A 375 -16.65 32.67 3.10
C GLY A 375 -15.36 32.27 3.84
N GLY A 376 -14.48 31.52 3.18
CA GLY A 376 -13.19 31.08 3.74
C GLY A 376 -13.19 29.69 4.40
N THR A 377 -14.37 29.09 4.63
CA THR A 377 -14.49 27.77 5.27
C THR A 377 -14.41 26.63 4.25
N ILE A 378 -13.86 25.48 4.66
CA ILE A 378 -13.92 24.23 3.89
C ILE A 378 -14.55 23.15 4.75
N GLY A 379 -15.43 22.34 4.15
CA GLY A 379 -15.99 21.19 4.84
C GLY A 379 -14.89 20.21 5.25
N VAL A 380 -15.06 19.56 6.41
CA VAL A 380 -14.10 18.58 6.95
C VAL A 380 -13.73 17.49 5.92
N PRO A 381 -14.67 16.90 5.14
CA PRO A 381 -14.32 15.92 4.11
C PRO A 381 -13.35 16.46 3.05
N LEU A 382 -13.53 17.70 2.63
CA LEU A 382 -12.66 18.34 1.63
C LEU A 382 -11.28 18.65 2.21
N ALA A 383 -11.22 19.14 3.46
CA ALA A 383 -9.96 19.35 4.15
C ALA A 383 -9.17 18.04 4.28
N CYS A 384 -9.85 16.97 4.69
CA CYS A 384 -9.28 15.64 4.74
C CYS A 384 -8.80 15.17 3.36
N LEU A 385 -9.61 15.33 2.31
CA LEU A 385 -9.21 14.96 0.95
C LEU A 385 -7.95 15.70 0.48
N ALA A 386 -7.86 17.00 0.73
CA ALA A 386 -6.66 17.80 0.42
C ALA A 386 -5.43 17.34 1.23
N LEU A 387 -5.59 17.12 2.54
CA LEU A 387 -4.52 16.68 3.44
C LEU A 387 -4.08 15.23 3.22
N SER A 388 -4.87 14.43 2.49
CA SER A 388 -4.57 13.02 2.27
C SER A 388 -3.30 12.75 1.44
N ASN A 389 -2.76 13.75 0.74
CA ASN A 389 -1.47 13.64 0.05
C ASN A 389 -0.26 13.84 0.98
N ALA A 390 -0.46 14.41 2.18
CA ALA A 390 0.63 14.68 3.12
C ALA A 390 1.41 13.41 3.55
N PRO A 391 0.78 12.24 3.82
CA PRO A 391 1.51 11.01 4.10
C PRO A 391 2.43 10.56 2.97
N ILE A 392 2.02 10.74 1.71
CA ILE A 392 2.83 10.35 0.54
C ILE A 392 4.05 11.27 0.45
N VAL A 393 3.85 12.59 0.51
CA VAL A 393 4.95 13.57 0.48
C VAL A 393 5.90 13.37 1.65
N LEU A 394 5.38 13.19 2.87
CA LEU A 394 6.19 12.96 4.06
C LEU A 394 6.98 11.66 3.94
N TRP A 395 6.38 10.60 3.42
CA TRP A 395 7.06 9.33 3.19
C TRP A 395 8.23 9.49 2.21
N MET A 396 8.00 10.17 1.09
CA MET A 396 9.06 10.41 0.10
C MET A 396 10.19 11.29 0.65
N ALA A 397 9.87 12.24 1.54
CA ALA A 397 10.87 13.06 2.20
C ALA A 397 11.68 12.27 3.24
N VAL A 398 11.01 11.49 4.09
CA VAL A 398 11.65 10.69 5.15
C VAL A 398 12.45 9.53 4.56
N PHE A 399 11.94 8.88 3.52
CA PHE A 399 12.56 7.75 2.83
C PHE A 399 13.12 8.17 1.46
N ALA A 400 13.79 9.33 1.39
CA ALA A 400 14.25 9.89 0.14
C ALA A 400 15.19 8.95 -0.64
N GLN A 401 16.14 8.31 0.06
CA GLN A 401 17.06 7.37 -0.56
C GLN A 401 16.33 6.15 -1.14
N HIS A 402 15.45 5.54 -0.34
CA HIS A 402 14.61 4.43 -0.79
C HIS A 402 13.74 4.85 -1.98
N THR A 403 13.14 6.04 -1.92
CA THR A 403 12.31 6.59 -3.00
C THR A 403 13.11 6.79 -4.28
N ILE A 404 14.36 7.28 -4.21
CA ILE A 404 15.21 7.45 -5.40
C ILE A 404 15.60 6.10 -6.01
N VAL A 405 16.05 5.16 -5.16
CA VAL A 405 16.48 3.82 -5.61
C VAL A 405 15.32 3.04 -6.24
N HIS A 406 14.11 3.25 -5.73
CA HIS A 406 12.92 2.52 -6.12
C HIS A 406 11.87 3.39 -6.81
N ALA A 407 12.27 4.52 -7.41
CA ALA A 407 11.34 5.52 -7.94
C ALA A 407 10.33 4.94 -8.93
N TRP A 408 10.77 3.97 -9.73
CA TRP A 408 10.00 3.33 -10.79
C TRP A 408 8.78 2.52 -10.34
N PHE A 409 8.66 2.11 -9.07
CA PHE A 409 7.40 1.57 -8.52
C PHE A 409 6.80 2.45 -7.43
N MET A 410 7.59 3.36 -6.84
CA MET A 410 7.11 4.29 -5.83
C MET A 410 6.23 5.39 -6.45
N ASP A 411 6.38 5.67 -7.75
CA ASP A 411 5.54 6.58 -8.52
C ASP A 411 4.04 6.20 -8.47
N ARG A 412 3.71 4.91 -8.37
CA ARG A 412 2.35 4.36 -8.26
C ARG A 412 1.51 5.01 -7.17
N MET A 413 2.15 5.50 -6.10
CA MET A 413 1.44 6.20 -5.03
C MET A 413 0.75 7.48 -5.51
N PHE A 414 1.28 8.11 -6.57
CA PHE A 414 0.71 9.32 -7.16
C PHE A 414 -0.62 9.09 -7.90
N ALA A 415 -1.03 7.84 -8.14
CA ALA A 415 -2.39 7.55 -8.58
C ALA A 415 -3.42 8.12 -7.59
N TRP A 416 -3.10 8.14 -6.29
CA TRP A 416 -3.94 8.81 -5.29
C TRP A 416 -3.96 10.33 -5.47
N THR A 417 -2.81 10.95 -5.77
CA THR A 417 -2.72 12.39 -6.03
C THR A 417 -3.54 12.80 -7.25
N ILE A 418 -3.49 12.01 -8.34
CA ILE A 418 -4.33 12.18 -9.52
C ILE A 418 -5.82 12.10 -9.15
N ALA A 419 -6.21 11.03 -8.45
CA ALA A 419 -7.61 10.82 -8.05
C ALA A 419 -8.15 11.95 -7.17
N THR A 420 -7.38 12.37 -6.17
CA THR A 420 -7.80 13.41 -5.22
C THR A 420 -7.82 14.81 -5.84
N GLY A 421 -6.84 15.15 -6.68
CA GLY A 421 -6.82 16.42 -7.41
C GLY A 421 -8.04 16.57 -8.33
N ALA A 422 -8.32 15.54 -9.14
CA ALA A 422 -9.50 15.51 -10.00
C ALA A 422 -10.81 15.50 -9.19
N ALA A 423 -10.90 14.78 -8.07
CA ALA A 423 -12.09 14.79 -7.22
C ALA A 423 -12.39 16.17 -6.62
N ILE A 424 -11.37 16.85 -6.11
CA ILE A 424 -11.48 18.22 -5.58
C ILE A 424 -11.95 19.18 -6.68
N PHE A 425 -11.39 19.07 -7.88
CA PHE A 425 -11.81 19.86 -9.03
C PHE A 425 -13.29 19.64 -9.37
N MET A 426 -13.75 18.38 -9.46
CA MET A 426 -15.16 18.07 -9.73
C MET A 426 -16.11 18.66 -8.67
N ILE A 427 -15.73 18.57 -7.39
CA ILE A 427 -16.51 19.18 -6.29
C ILE A 427 -16.60 20.71 -6.48
N ALA A 428 -15.50 21.36 -6.86
CA ALA A 428 -15.49 22.79 -7.10
C ALA A 428 -16.38 23.19 -8.28
N VAL A 429 -16.30 22.48 -9.41
CA VAL A 429 -17.17 22.73 -10.58
C VAL A 429 -18.65 22.56 -10.22
N GLY A 430 -19.00 21.50 -9.47
CA GLY A 430 -20.36 21.27 -9.00
C GLY A 430 -20.87 22.39 -8.07
N SER A 431 -19.98 23.08 -7.35
CA SER A 431 -20.35 24.22 -6.50
C SER A 431 -20.59 25.51 -7.29
N LEU A 432 -19.99 25.64 -8.48
CA LEU A 432 -20.16 26.81 -9.33
C LEU A 432 -21.55 26.89 -9.95
N HIS A 433 -22.09 25.74 -10.36
CA HIS A 433 -23.29 25.67 -11.19
C HIS A 433 -24.60 25.76 -10.39
N GLY A 434 -24.53 26.14 -9.10
CA GLY A 434 -25.72 26.26 -8.25
C GLY A 434 -26.52 24.96 -8.14
N THR A 435 -25.90 23.83 -8.52
CA THR A 435 -26.49 22.52 -8.39
C THR A 435 -26.76 22.30 -6.90
N ARG A 436 -28.04 22.41 -6.49
CA ARG A 436 -28.58 22.02 -5.15
C ARG A 436 -28.03 20.66 -4.66
N TRP A 437 -27.50 19.88 -5.60
CA TRP A 437 -26.67 18.69 -5.50
C TRP A 437 -25.57 18.73 -4.42
N LEU A 438 -24.86 19.85 -4.19
CA LEU A 438 -23.84 19.94 -3.12
C LEU A 438 -24.38 20.48 -1.79
N GLU A 439 -25.36 21.39 -1.84
CA GLU A 439 -25.93 22.04 -0.66
C GLU A 439 -26.81 21.12 0.19
N THR A 440 -27.46 20.13 -0.43
CA THR A 440 -28.44 19.28 0.28
C THR A 440 -27.82 18.04 0.94
N HIS A 441 -26.73 17.48 0.40
CA HIS A 441 -26.24 16.15 0.83
C HIS A 441 -24.73 16.06 1.13
N ALA A 442 -23.88 16.90 0.53
CA ALA A 442 -22.42 16.79 0.71
C ALA A 442 -21.88 17.65 1.88
N PHE A 443 -22.53 18.77 2.20
CA PHE A 443 -21.99 19.77 3.14
C PHE A 443 -22.92 20.17 4.30
N ARG A 444 -24.11 19.56 4.44
CA ARG A 444 -24.98 19.74 5.63
C ARG A 444 -24.49 18.99 6.88
N LYS A 445 -23.22 18.59 6.94
CA LYS A 445 -22.58 18.17 8.20
C LYS A 445 -22.00 19.46 8.83
N PRO A 446 -22.28 19.72 10.12
CA PRO A 446 -22.00 21.02 10.74
C PRO A 446 -20.55 21.43 10.46
N ALA A 447 -20.39 22.64 9.93
CA ALA A 447 -19.08 23.22 9.68
C ALA A 447 -18.29 23.21 11.00
N PHE A 448 -17.07 22.70 10.95
CA PHE A 448 -16.18 22.69 12.12
C PHE A 448 -15.75 24.14 12.38
N ARG A 449 -16.29 24.78 13.42
CA ARG A 449 -15.69 25.99 13.98
C ARG A 449 -14.53 25.57 14.86
N LEU A 450 -13.35 26.11 14.60
CA LEU A 450 -12.14 25.87 15.40
C LEU A 450 -12.36 26.22 16.89
N ASP A 451 -13.31 27.10 17.18
CA ASP A 451 -13.67 27.54 18.53
C ASP A 451 -14.33 26.43 19.39
N ASP A 452 -14.94 25.41 18.78
CA ASP A 452 -15.65 24.33 19.51
C ASP A 452 -14.70 23.33 20.20
N VAL A 453 -13.40 23.39 19.92
CA VAL A 453 -12.40 22.54 20.58
C VAL A 453 -11.99 23.12 21.94
N ALA A 454 -12.09 24.43 22.12
CA ALA A 454 -11.63 25.12 23.33
C ALA A 454 -12.62 25.05 24.50
N THR A 455 -13.92 24.85 24.25
CA THR A 455 -14.97 24.98 25.28
C THR A 455 -15.47 23.65 25.86
N SER A 456 -15.01 22.49 25.37
CA SER A 456 -15.53 21.18 25.82
C SER A 456 -14.83 20.56 27.04
N ASN A 457 -14.07 21.34 27.81
CA ASN A 457 -13.39 20.89 29.05
C ASN A 457 -14.09 21.33 30.35
N SER A 458 -15.30 21.89 30.27
CA SER A 458 -16.12 22.22 31.45
C SER A 458 -17.45 21.47 31.42
N SER A 459 -17.43 20.18 31.76
CA SER A 459 -18.56 19.41 32.34
C SER A 459 -18.14 17.98 32.69
#